data_AF-A0A955BUP1-F1
#
_entry.id   AF-A0A955BUP1-F1
#
_cell.length_a   1.000
_cell.length_b   1.000
_cell.length_c   1.000
_cell.angle_alpha   90.00
_cell.angle_beta   90.00
_cell.angle_gamma   90.00
#
_symmetry.space_group_name_H-M   'P 1'
#
loop_
_entity.id
_entity.type
_entity.pdbx_description
1 polymer ?
#
loop_
_entity_poly.entity_id
_entity_poly.type
_entity_poly.pdbx_seq_one_letter_code
_entity_poly.pdbx_strand_id
1 'polypeptide(L)'
;MRPLSLVVNGLVWVVLCCGNSVVGETEANSGALFSDTLILCGSKHTSDPTVRIESLDPLTHKLEEIVALKTEIPIAACVSPDGRRLAFSASVREAGNSAIRVFLVDEQRQVRPVAEGVSVVAWSPDAKRLLVREGAKYEWSSSILDLEDGKKHPIEVPETDAVTDWLPRGDLLAVMAGNPA
;
A
#
# COMPACT_ATOMS: atom_id res chain seq x y z
N MET A 1 -10.36 -16.93 -11.16
CA MET A 1 -10.08 -16.18 -12.40
C MET A 1 -8.58 -16.08 -12.58
N ARG A 2 -8.02 -16.56 -13.69
CA ARG A 2 -6.60 -16.38 -14.00
C ARG A 2 -6.38 -14.93 -14.46
N PRO A 3 -5.41 -14.18 -13.94
CA PRO A 3 -5.10 -12.88 -14.49
C PRO A 3 -4.49 -13.05 -15.89
N LEU A 4 -4.99 -12.28 -16.86
CA LEU A 4 -4.37 -12.18 -18.18
C LEU A 4 -3.13 -11.30 -18.06
N SER A 5 -1.97 -11.88 -18.30
CA SER A 5 -0.70 -11.17 -18.49
C SER A 5 -0.65 -10.61 -19.92
N LEU A 6 -0.56 -9.30 -20.09
CA LEU A 6 -0.19 -8.69 -21.37
C LEU A 6 1.30 -8.34 -21.33
N VAL A 7 2.08 -8.98 -22.20
CA VAL A 7 3.51 -8.69 -22.37
C VAL A 7 3.66 -7.66 -23.48
N VAL A 8 4.14 -6.47 -23.13
CA VAL A 8 4.73 -5.53 -24.10
C VAL A 8 6.06 -5.07 -23.49
N ASN A 9 7.16 -5.33 -24.21
CA ASN A 9 8.54 -4.95 -23.85
C ASN A 9 9.12 -5.51 -22.53
N GLY A 10 8.84 -6.78 -22.19
CA GLY A 10 9.62 -7.49 -21.16
C GLY A 10 9.42 -7.03 -19.71
N LEU A 11 8.47 -6.13 -19.45
CA LEU A 11 8.02 -5.77 -18.11
C LEU A 11 6.85 -6.67 -17.69
N VAL A 12 6.99 -7.31 -16.53
CA VAL A 12 5.91 -8.04 -15.87
C VAL A 12 5.08 -7.03 -15.10
N TRP A 13 3.87 -6.75 -15.56
CA TRP A 13 2.92 -5.88 -14.85
C TRP A 13 2.23 -6.67 -13.74
N VAL A 14 2.45 -6.26 -12.49
CA VAL A 14 1.55 -6.58 -11.38
C VAL A 14 0.80 -5.31 -11.06
N VAL A 15 -0.41 -5.19 -11.62
CA VAL A 15 -1.41 -4.23 -11.14
C VAL A 15 -2.23 -4.94 -10.06
N LEU A 16 -2.20 -4.44 -8.84
CA LEU A 16 -3.21 -4.79 -7.83
C LEU A 16 -3.68 -3.55 -7.06
N CYS A 17 -4.87 -3.12 -7.51
CA CYS A 17 -5.96 -2.34 -6.93
C CYS A 17 -5.69 -1.00 -6.24
N CYS A 18 -5.99 0.05 -6.99
CA CYS A 18 -6.56 1.29 -6.49
C CYS A 18 -7.87 1.01 -5.73
N GLY A 19 -7.96 1.49 -4.48
CA GLY A 19 -9.25 1.86 -3.89
C GLY A 19 -9.76 3.13 -4.56
N ASN A 20 -11.03 3.15 -4.95
CA ASN A 20 -11.68 4.26 -5.66
C ASN A 20 -11.49 5.58 -4.90
N SER A 21 -10.61 6.45 -5.39
CA SER A 21 -10.65 7.87 -5.08
C SER A 21 -11.52 8.55 -6.14
N VAL A 22 -12.71 9.00 -5.74
CA VAL A 22 -13.55 9.84 -6.59
C VAL A 22 -12.80 11.15 -6.82
N VAL A 23 -12.53 11.44 -8.09
CA VAL A 23 -12.10 12.77 -8.54
C VAL A 23 -13.27 13.72 -8.26
N GLY A 24 -13.21 14.42 -7.13
CA GLY A 24 -13.84 15.73 -7.05
C GLY A 24 -12.98 16.68 -7.89
N GLU A 25 -13.60 17.44 -8.79
CA GLU A 25 -12.93 18.58 -9.40
C GLU A 25 -12.59 19.58 -8.30
N THR A 26 -11.38 19.45 -7.77
CA THR A 26 -10.69 20.51 -7.06
C THR A 26 -9.52 20.90 -7.93
N GLU A 27 -9.38 22.21 -8.16
CA GLU A 27 -8.28 22.82 -8.91
C GLU A 27 -6.97 22.09 -8.63
N ALA A 28 -6.21 21.80 -9.70
CA ALA A 28 -4.92 21.14 -9.65
C ALA A 28 -3.98 21.88 -8.68
N ASN A 29 -4.03 21.51 -7.40
CA ASN A 29 -3.05 21.94 -6.41
C ASN A 29 -1.81 21.11 -6.67
N SER A 30 -0.90 21.71 -7.41
CA SER A 30 0.38 21.21 -7.90
C SER A 30 1.42 20.89 -6.81
N GLY A 31 1.00 20.45 -5.61
CA GLY A 31 1.84 20.37 -4.43
C GLY A 31 2.02 18.98 -3.79
N ALA A 32 1.14 18.01 -4.05
CA ALA A 32 1.24 16.69 -3.40
C ALA A 32 2.12 15.73 -4.22
N LEU A 33 3.12 15.11 -3.59
CA LEU A 33 4.13 14.28 -4.28
C LEU A 33 3.53 13.05 -4.96
N PHE A 34 2.40 12.55 -4.47
CA PHE A 34 1.77 11.31 -4.92
C PHE A 34 0.38 11.49 -5.53
N SER A 35 -0.06 12.72 -5.82
CA SER A 35 -1.33 12.96 -6.53
C SER A 35 -1.20 12.67 -8.04
N ASP A 36 -2.25 12.14 -8.66
CA ASP A 36 -2.38 11.94 -10.11
C ASP A 36 -1.36 10.98 -10.76
N THR A 37 -0.69 10.14 -9.97
CA THR A 37 0.27 9.15 -10.45
C THR A 37 -0.17 7.73 -10.13
N LEU A 38 0.24 6.78 -10.97
CA LEU A 38 0.22 5.37 -10.60
C LEU A 38 1.45 5.05 -9.75
N ILE A 39 1.29 4.20 -8.74
CA ILE A 39 2.41 3.70 -7.93
C ILE A 39 2.74 2.27 -8.38
N LEU A 40 3.97 2.08 -8.83
CA LEU A 40 4.54 0.79 -9.18
C LEU A 40 5.34 0.28 -7.99
N CYS A 41 4.87 -0.80 -7.40
CA CYS A 41 5.45 -1.36 -6.19
C CYS A 41 6.26 -2.62 -6.52
N GLY A 42 7.59 -2.53 -6.40
CA GLY A 42 8.49 -3.67 -6.63
C GLY A 42 9.08 -3.77 -8.04
N SER A 43 9.18 -2.66 -8.77
CA SER A 43 9.79 -2.64 -10.10
C SER A 43 11.28 -2.98 -10.05
N LYS A 44 11.77 -3.60 -11.12
CA LYS A 44 13.19 -3.92 -11.34
C LYS A 44 13.54 -3.60 -12.79
N HIS A 45 14.69 -2.97 -13.00
CA HIS A 45 15.16 -2.68 -14.35
C HIS A 45 16.11 -3.79 -14.81
N THR A 46 16.11 -4.10 -16.10
CA THR A 46 16.92 -5.20 -16.66
C THR A 46 18.41 -5.02 -16.41
N SER A 47 18.88 -3.77 -16.37
CA SER A 47 20.28 -3.41 -16.09
C SER A 47 20.59 -3.22 -14.60
N ASP A 48 19.60 -3.25 -13.71
CA ASP A 48 19.78 -2.97 -12.29
C ASP A 48 18.85 -3.84 -11.42
N PRO A 49 19.41 -4.77 -10.61
CA PRO A 49 18.63 -5.69 -9.80
C PRO A 49 17.88 -5.03 -8.62
N THR A 50 18.15 -3.75 -8.34
CA THR A 50 17.54 -2.98 -7.26
C THR A 50 16.03 -2.97 -7.41
N VAL A 51 15.33 -3.35 -6.35
CA VAL A 51 13.87 -3.25 -6.25
C VAL A 51 13.49 -1.81 -5.94
N ARG A 52 12.49 -1.27 -6.62
CA ARG A 52 12.04 0.11 -6.42
C ARG A 52 10.55 0.20 -6.16
N ILE A 53 10.18 1.33 -5.56
CA ILE A 53 8.85 1.88 -5.71
C ILE A 53 8.97 3.12 -6.58
N GLU A 54 8.13 3.20 -7.60
CA GLU A 54 8.19 4.27 -8.62
C GLU A 54 6.80 4.87 -8.83
N SER A 55 6.77 6.14 -9.20
CA SER A 55 5.60 6.83 -9.72
C SER A 55 5.61 6.81 -11.25
N LEU A 56 4.47 6.50 -11.86
CA LEU A 56 4.23 6.58 -13.29
C LEU A 56 3.16 7.63 -13.56
N ASP A 57 3.53 8.70 -14.25
CA ASP A 57 2.57 9.64 -14.85
C ASP A 57 1.76 8.88 -15.92
N PRO A 58 0.43 8.75 -15.78
CA PRO A 58 -0.38 7.97 -16.70
C PRO A 58 -0.57 8.63 -18.08
N LEU A 59 -0.34 9.95 -18.20
CA LEU A 59 -0.50 10.70 -19.44
C LEU A 59 0.81 10.76 -20.22
N THR A 60 1.93 11.04 -19.56
CA THR A 60 3.23 11.18 -20.22
C THR A 60 4.04 9.89 -20.23
N HIS A 61 3.59 8.86 -19.49
CA HIS A 61 4.33 7.62 -19.25
C HIS A 61 5.71 7.85 -18.61
N LYS A 62 5.91 8.98 -17.94
CA LYS A 62 7.18 9.30 -17.29
C LYS A 62 7.26 8.52 -15.98
N LEU A 63 8.36 7.78 -15.81
CA LEU A 63 8.70 7.10 -14.57
C LEU A 63 9.60 7.99 -13.70
N GLU A 64 9.28 8.04 -12.41
CA GLU A 64 10.14 8.64 -11.41
C GLU A 64 10.34 7.66 -10.25
N GLU A 65 11.60 7.48 -9.85
CA GLU A 65 11.92 6.70 -8.67
C GLU A 65 11.41 7.42 -7.41
N ILE A 66 10.64 6.74 -6.57
CA ILE A 66 10.24 7.22 -5.24
C ILE A 66 11.26 6.75 -4.21
N VAL A 67 11.52 5.44 -4.19
CA VAL A 67 12.52 4.83 -3.30
C VAL A 67 13.15 3.60 -3.93
N ALA A 68 14.47 3.50 -3.80
CA ALA A 68 15.23 2.27 -3.99
C ALA A 68 15.28 1.45 -2.69
N LEU A 69 14.76 0.23 -2.73
CA LEU A 69 14.74 -0.70 -1.60
C LEU A 69 16.04 -1.51 -1.58
N LYS A 70 16.59 -1.71 -0.39
CA LYS A 70 17.92 -2.34 -0.22
C LYS A 70 17.78 -3.84 -0.04
N THR A 71 16.94 -4.24 0.90
CA THR A 71 16.74 -5.64 1.30
C THR A 71 15.27 -6.01 1.37
N GLU A 72 14.38 -5.01 1.37
CA GLU A 72 12.94 -5.13 1.46
C GLU A 72 12.36 -5.61 0.13
N ILE A 73 11.46 -6.60 0.21
CA ILE A 73 10.66 -7.06 -0.93
C ILE A 73 9.24 -6.57 -0.73
N PRO A 74 8.79 -5.54 -1.45
CA PRO A 74 7.50 -4.94 -1.23
C PRO A 74 6.38 -5.87 -1.70
N ILE A 75 5.26 -5.85 -0.98
CA ILE A 75 4.10 -6.75 -1.14
C ILE A 75 2.86 -5.95 -1.53
N ALA A 76 2.66 -4.79 -0.91
CA ALA A 76 1.52 -3.91 -1.12
C ALA A 76 1.92 -2.47 -0.81
N ALA A 77 1.28 -1.50 -1.46
CA ALA A 77 1.48 -0.08 -1.17
C ALA A 77 0.19 0.71 -1.43
N CYS A 78 0.01 1.81 -0.70
CA CYS A 78 -1.11 2.72 -0.86
C CYS A 78 -0.70 4.16 -0.54
N VAL A 79 -1.22 5.10 -1.32
CA VAL A 79 -1.01 6.53 -1.15
C VAL A 79 -2.04 7.07 -0.15
N SER A 80 -1.59 7.97 0.72
CA SER A 80 -2.46 8.68 1.66
C SER A 80 -3.43 9.61 0.92
N PRO A 81 -4.65 9.86 1.44
CA PRO A 81 -5.63 10.71 0.78
C PRO A 81 -5.18 12.15 0.53
N ASP A 82 -4.24 12.66 1.35
CA ASP A 82 -3.63 13.97 1.17
C ASP A 82 -2.56 14.00 0.08
N GLY A 83 -2.16 12.83 -0.46
CA GLY A 83 -1.13 12.67 -1.48
C GLY A 83 0.29 12.95 -1.00
N ARG A 84 0.52 13.07 0.32
CA ARG A 84 1.81 13.49 0.90
C ARG A 84 2.64 12.34 1.44
N ARG A 85 2.01 11.19 1.67
CA ARG A 85 2.66 9.98 2.18
C ARG A 85 2.29 8.74 1.37
N LEU A 86 3.23 7.80 1.32
CA LEU A 86 3.01 6.44 0.85
C LEU A 86 3.21 5.49 2.03
N ALA A 87 2.30 4.53 2.20
CA ALA A 87 2.53 3.38 3.05
C ALA A 87 2.81 2.16 2.18
N PHE A 88 3.74 1.31 2.59
CA PHE A 88 3.96 0.02 1.95
C PHE A 88 4.30 -1.05 2.96
N SER A 89 3.89 -2.28 2.69
CA SER A 89 4.36 -3.44 3.44
C SER A 89 5.35 -4.24 2.63
N ALA A 90 6.42 -4.70 3.27
CA ALA A 90 7.45 -5.49 2.63
C ALA A 90 7.85 -6.68 3.50
N SER A 91 8.25 -7.77 2.85
CA SER A 91 9.00 -8.84 3.49
C SER A 91 10.42 -8.37 3.71
N VAL A 92 10.88 -8.45 4.95
CA VAL A 92 12.23 -8.07 5.37
C VAL A 92 12.90 -9.30 5.95
N ARG A 93 14.15 -9.55 5.54
CA ARG A 93 14.96 -10.65 6.07
C ARG A 93 16.13 -10.12 6.89
N GLU A 94 16.13 -10.42 8.18
CA GLU A 94 17.16 -10.00 9.13
C GLU A 94 17.61 -11.19 9.98
N ALA A 95 18.93 -11.39 10.09
CA ALA A 95 19.54 -12.44 10.92
C ALA A 95 18.95 -13.86 10.75
N GLY A 96 18.42 -14.18 9.56
CA GLY A 96 17.81 -15.48 9.26
C GLY A 96 16.30 -15.55 9.44
N ASN A 97 15.67 -14.54 10.06
CA ASN A 97 14.22 -14.44 10.21
C ASN A 97 13.60 -13.57 9.10
N SER A 98 12.38 -13.93 8.69
CA SER A 98 11.59 -13.14 7.75
C SER A 98 10.38 -12.58 8.48
N ALA A 99 10.15 -11.28 8.35
CA ALA A 99 8.97 -10.62 8.90
C ALA A 99 8.34 -9.71 7.85
N ILE A 100 7.03 -9.50 7.94
CA ILE A 100 6.36 -8.43 7.20
C ILE A 100 6.44 -7.18 8.05
N ARG A 101 6.88 -6.08 7.46
CA ARG A 101 6.89 -4.75 8.10
C ARG A 101 6.16 -3.75 7.24
N VAL A 102 5.53 -2.78 7.90
CA VAL A 102 4.93 -1.60 7.27
C VAL A 102 5.89 -0.43 7.41
N PHE A 103 6.08 0.28 6.32
CA PHE A 103 6.91 1.45 6.19
C PHE A 103 6.08 2.63 5.70
N LEU A 104 6.53 3.83 6.09
CA LEU A 104 6.06 5.09 5.52
C LEU A 104 7.17 5.75 4.71
N VAL A 105 6.78 6.36 3.60
CA VAL A 105 7.56 7.30 2.81
C VAL A 105 6.91 8.68 2.91
N ASP A 106 7.68 9.70 3.29
CA ASP A 106 7.23 11.09 3.32
C ASP A 106 7.54 11.84 2.01
N GLU A 107 7.16 13.12 1.96
CA GLU A 107 7.39 13.99 0.79
C GLU A 107 8.88 14.23 0.51
N GLN A 108 9.75 14.01 1.50
CA GLN A 108 11.20 14.08 1.38
C GLN A 108 11.80 12.72 0.99
N ARG A 109 10.95 11.76 0.61
CA ARG A 109 11.30 10.38 0.23
C ARG A 109 12.06 9.64 1.34
N GLN A 110 11.89 10.05 2.60
CA GLN A 110 12.48 9.37 3.73
C GLN A 110 11.62 8.16 4.10
N VAL A 111 12.27 7.02 4.28
CA VAL A 111 11.61 5.76 4.63
C VAL A 111 11.82 5.46 6.11
N ARG A 112 10.73 5.16 6.81
CA ARG A 112 10.78 4.70 8.20
C ARG A 112 9.81 3.55 8.47
N PRO A 113 10.21 2.55 9.28
CA PRO A 113 9.28 1.51 9.74
C PRO A 113 8.24 2.11 10.70
N VAL A 114 7.02 1.61 10.66
CA VAL A 114 5.92 2.02 11.56
C VAL A 114 5.20 0.85 12.24
N ALA A 115 5.30 -0.35 11.69
CA ALA A 115 4.77 -1.56 12.33
C ALA A 115 5.48 -2.82 11.82
N GLU A 116 5.44 -3.88 12.62
CA GLU A 116 5.99 -5.20 12.31
C GLU A 116 4.92 -6.28 12.55
N GLY A 117 5.01 -7.38 11.79
CA GLY A 117 4.06 -8.51 11.84
C GLY A 117 2.74 -8.24 11.11
N VAL A 118 2.60 -7.10 10.45
CA VAL A 118 1.38 -6.66 9.76
C VAL A 118 1.67 -6.23 8.32
N SER A 119 0.64 -6.28 7.48
CA SER A 119 0.61 -5.74 6.12
C SER A 119 -0.34 -4.55 6.03
N VAL A 120 -0.05 -3.59 5.17
CA VAL A 120 -0.92 -2.42 4.94
C VAL A 120 -2.06 -2.81 3.99
N VAL A 121 -3.27 -2.35 4.29
CA VAL A 121 -4.45 -2.55 3.45
C VAL A 121 -4.88 -1.21 2.84
N ALA A 122 -5.15 -0.20 3.67
CA ALA A 122 -5.67 1.09 3.23
C ALA A 122 -5.32 2.23 4.21
N TRP A 123 -5.39 3.47 3.74
CA TRP A 123 -5.30 4.66 4.59
C TRP A 123 -6.67 5.05 5.12
N SER A 124 -6.71 5.58 6.34
CA SER A 124 -7.89 6.32 6.79
C SER A 124 -8.06 7.62 6.00
N PRO A 125 -9.29 8.12 5.80
CA PRO A 125 -9.55 9.36 5.08
C PRO A 125 -8.88 10.60 5.70
N ASP A 126 -8.65 10.58 7.01
CA ASP A 126 -7.94 11.65 7.75
C ASP A 126 -6.41 11.60 7.60
N ALA A 127 -5.88 10.62 6.87
CA ALA A 127 -4.46 10.34 6.69
C ALA A 127 -3.66 10.13 8.00
N LYS A 128 -4.31 9.87 9.13
CA LYS A 128 -3.62 9.67 10.43
C LYS A 128 -3.48 8.21 10.82
N ARG A 129 -4.19 7.32 10.15
CA ARG A 129 -4.30 5.90 10.53
C ARG A 129 -4.16 5.01 9.31
N LEU A 130 -3.76 3.77 9.56
CA LEU A 130 -3.69 2.71 8.55
C LEU A 130 -4.62 1.56 8.95
N LEU A 131 -5.40 1.07 8.00
CA LEU A 131 -5.96 -0.27 8.10
C LEU A 131 -4.84 -1.26 7.81
N VAL A 132 -4.57 -2.14 8.78
CA VAL A 132 -3.54 -3.16 8.69
C VAL A 132 -4.12 -4.54 8.97
N ARG A 133 -3.43 -5.56 8.46
CA ARG A 133 -3.78 -6.97 8.65
C ARG A 133 -2.60 -7.76 9.18
N GLU A 134 -2.85 -8.63 10.14
CA GLU A 134 -1.93 -9.67 10.61
C GLU A 134 -2.52 -11.07 10.39
N GLY A 135 -1.68 -12.09 10.46
CA GLY A 135 -2.08 -13.49 10.33
C GLY A 135 -1.82 -14.13 8.97
N ALA A 136 -2.19 -15.40 8.82
CA ALA A 136 -1.83 -16.23 7.67
C ALA A 136 -2.99 -17.12 7.20
N LYS A 137 -3.12 -17.25 5.88
CA LYS A 137 -3.99 -18.15 5.08
C LYS A 137 -5.49 -18.23 5.42
N TYR A 138 -5.89 -18.36 6.69
CA TYR A 138 -7.28 -18.54 7.14
C TYR A 138 -7.60 -17.87 8.48
N GLU A 139 -6.61 -17.35 9.20
CA GLU A 139 -6.79 -16.59 10.44
C GLU A 139 -6.14 -15.24 10.25
N TRP A 140 -6.94 -14.25 9.88
CA TRP A 140 -6.49 -12.90 9.59
C TRP A 140 -7.34 -11.93 10.38
N SER A 141 -6.67 -11.11 11.19
CA SER A 141 -7.32 -10.04 11.92
C SER A 141 -7.01 -8.71 11.26
N SER A 142 -8.00 -7.82 11.28
CA SER A 142 -7.84 -6.44 10.83
C SER A 142 -7.73 -5.53 12.03
N SER A 143 -6.86 -4.52 11.95
CA SER A 143 -6.68 -3.52 13.00
C SER A 143 -6.46 -2.15 12.39
N ILE A 144 -6.80 -1.12 13.14
CA ILE A 144 -6.47 0.27 12.82
C ILE A 144 -5.18 0.61 13.56
N LEU A 145 -4.11 0.88 12.82
CA LEU A 145 -2.86 1.41 13.34
C LEU A 145 -2.93 2.93 13.39
N ASP A 146 -2.82 3.51 14.57
CA ASP A 146 -2.63 4.95 14.76
C ASP A 146 -1.16 5.33 14.54
N LEU A 147 -0.90 6.31 13.66
CA LEU A 147 0.46 6.71 13.30
C LEU A 147 1.08 7.72 14.27
N GLU A 148 0.28 8.34 15.15
CA GLU A 148 0.76 9.29 16.14
C GLU A 148 1.42 8.56 17.31
N ASP A 149 0.78 7.53 17.85
CA ASP A 149 1.26 6.79 19.02
C ASP A 149 1.67 5.32 18.73
N GLY A 150 1.46 4.85 17.50
CA GLY A 150 1.82 3.50 17.06
C GLY A 150 0.91 2.39 17.59
N LYS A 151 -0.24 2.73 18.21
CA LYS A 151 -1.15 1.72 18.77
C LYS A 151 -2.00 1.07 17.69
N LYS A 152 -2.26 -0.23 17.86
CA LYS A 152 -3.19 -1.01 17.04
C LYS A 152 -4.52 -1.16 17.79
N HIS A 153 -5.62 -0.85 17.11
CA HIS A 153 -6.98 -1.07 17.59
C HIS A 153 -7.61 -2.21 16.78
N PRO A 154 -7.87 -3.38 17.39
CA PRO A 154 -8.53 -4.48 16.71
C PRO A 154 -9.91 -4.06 16.17
N ILE A 155 -10.26 -4.55 14.98
CA ILE A 155 -11.60 -4.39 14.42
C ILE A 155 -12.35 -5.70 14.64
N GLU A 156 -13.48 -5.62 15.33
CA GLU A 156 -14.36 -6.78 15.55
C GLU A 156 -15.23 -7.01 14.31
N VAL A 157 -14.77 -7.93 13.46
CA VAL A 157 -15.54 -8.53 12.36
C VAL A 157 -15.55 -10.05 12.52
N PRO A 158 -16.51 -10.77 11.91
CA PRO A 158 -16.44 -12.24 11.87
C PRO A 158 -15.07 -12.72 11.36
N GLU A 159 -14.54 -13.80 11.92
CA GLU A 159 -13.16 -14.27 11.64
C GLU A 159 -12.89 -14.58 10.16
N THR A 160 -13.94 -14.90 9.41
CA THR A 160 -13.86 -15.18 7.97
C THR A 160 -13.85 -13.92 7.12
N ASP A 161 -14.19 -12.77 7.71
CA ASP A 161 -14.47 -11.54 6.99
C ASP A 161 -13.27 -10.59 6.92
N ALA A 162 -13.32 -9.79 5.88
CA ALA A 162 -12.19 -9.04 5.38
C ALA A 162 -12.47 -7.55 5.42
N VAL A 163 -11.81 -6.78 6.27
CA VAL A 163 -11.84 -5.33 6.08
C VAL A 163 -10.95 -5.01 4.88
N THR A 164 -11.54 -4.40 3.85
CA THR A 164 -10.85 -4.12 2.58
C THR A 164 -10.55 -2.65 2.36
N ASP A 165 -11.36 -1.75 2.92
CA ASP A 165 -11.15 -0.30 2.76
C ASP A 165 -11.92 0.53 3.79
N TRP A 166 -11.61 1.82 3.83
CA TRP A 166 -12.42 2.84 4.49
C TRP A 166 -13.48 3.39 3.52
N LEU A 167 -14.63 3.78 4.05
CA LEU A 167 -15.52 4.64 3.28
C LEU A 167 -14.99 6.09 3.32
N PRO A 168 -15.19 6.90 2.25
CA PRO A 168 -14.62 8.25 2.15
C PRO A 168 -14.95 9.19 3.31
N ARG A 169 -16.09 8.98 3.98
CA ARG A 169 -16.53 9.78 5.14
C ARG A 169 -15.78 9.44 6.43
N GLY A 170 -15.03 8.34 6.47
CA GLY A 170 -14.16 7.92 7.59
C GLY A 170 -14.87 7.30 8.78
N ASP A 171 -16.19 7.14 8.72
CA ASP A 171 -17.05 6.59 9.77
C ASP A 171 -17.42 5.12 9.56
N LEU A 172 -17.19 4.58 8.36
CA LEU A 172 -17.54 3.21 7.99
C LEU A 172 -16.37 2.50 7.29
N LEU A 173 -16.42 1.16 7.33
CA LEU A 173 -15.45 0.27 6.71
C LEU A 173 -16.14 -0.63 5.68
N ALA A 174 -15.48 -0.87 4.55
CA ALA A 174 -15.90 -1.86 3.58
C ALA A 174 -15.42 -3.24 4.02
N VAL A 175 -16.36 -4.19 4.11
CA VAL A 175 -16.09 -5.56 4.55
C VAL A 175 -16.50 -6.53 3.45
N MET A 176 -15.57 -7.40 3.03
CA MET A 176 -15.87 -8.53 2.15
C MET A 176 -16.09 -9.76 3.02
N ALA A 177 -17.30 -10.32 2.96
CA ALA A 177 -17.63 -11.55 3.67
C ALA A 177 -16.84 -12.72 3.09
N GLY A 178 -16.14 -13.46 3.95
CA GLY A 178 -15.57 -14.75 3.57
C GLY A 178 -16.62 -15.81 3.82
N ASN A 179 -17.23 -16.36 2.77
CA ASN A 179 -18.09 -17.52 2.95
C ASN A 179 -17.20 -18.75 3.12
N PRO A 180 -17.18 -19.41 4.30
CA PRO A 180 -16.58 -20.72 4.39
C PRO A 180 -17.38 -21.68 3.48
N ALA A 181 -16.66 -22.48 2.71
CA ALA A 181 -17.23 -23.51 1.83
C ALA A 181 -17.84 -24.66 2.63
#